data_AF-A0A7X9T8T2-F1
#
_entry.id   AF-A0A7X9T8T2-F1
#
_cell.length_a   1.000
_cell.length_b   1.000
_cell.length_c   1.000
_cell.angle_alpha   90.00
_cell.angle_beta   90.00
_cell.angle_gamma   90.00
#
_symmetry.space_group_name_H-M   'P 1'
#
loop_
_entity.id
_entity.type
_entity.pdbx_description
1 polymer ?
#
loop_
_entity_poly.entity_id
_entity_poly.type
_entity_poly.pdbx_seq_one_letter_code
_entity_poly.pdbx_strand_id
1 'polypeptide(L)'
;MSHIACLCGNDVRENNYENVWNFVADSLMDELADSQAFFGLEYRPGEKSEVWHCQECDRLILFDDGGIYVTRYMRRASGGKPPVGPDARRGVLYNDELFFDEIDRYLSEKTKRGEAPDYEFFDAKYAEGNPLLTSRIMRREVFDNPSSSFGNWYRAELSKTSLAIFDQNDVAYACPLKQWLVSPEDMAKLA
;
A
#
# COMPACT_ATOMS: atom_id res chain seq x y z
N MET A 1 -19.80 -13.48 -12.94
CA MET A 1 -18.56 -12.93 -12.36
C MET A 1 -18.92 -12.50 -10.94
N SER A 2 -18.30 -13.07 -9.91
CA SER A 2 -18.55 -12.66 -8.54
C SER A 2 -18.11 -11.21 -8.38
N HIS A 3 -19.07 -10.31 -8.14
CA HIS A 3 -18.77 -8.94 -7.72
C HIS A 3 -17.94 -9.06 -6.43
N ILE A 4 -16.68 -8.61 -6.47
CA ILE A 4 -15.86 -8.45 -5.27
C ILE A 4 -16.43 -7.23 -4.55
N ALA A 5 -17.59 -7.42 -3.93
CA ALA A 5 -18.28 -6.39 -3.17
C ALA A 5 -17.92 -6.53 -1.68
N CYS A 6 -17.99 -5.42 -0.95
CA CYS A 6 -17.91 -5.49 0.49
C CYS A 6 -19.08 -6.30 1.05
N LEU A 7 -18.88 -7.00 2.17
CA LEU A 7 -19.93 -7.75 2.85
C LEU A 7 -21.12 -6.89 3.34
N CYS A 8 -21.00 -5.55 3.33
CA CYS A 8 -22.14 -4.65 3.56
C CYS A 8 -23.05 -4.45 2.34
N GLY A 9 -22.69 -5.00 1.17
CA GLY A 9 -23.42 -4.84 -0.08
C GLY A 9 -22.89 -3.72 -0.98
N ASN A 10 -21.91 -2.93 -0.53
CA ASN A 10 -21.29 -1.89 -1.35
C ASN A 10 -20.36 -2.48 -2.41
N ASP A 11 -20.47 -2.01 -3.65
CA ASP A 11 -19.44 -2.23 -4.65
C ASP A 11 -18.27 -1.28 -4.38
N VAL A 12 -17.12 -1.84 -4.01
CA VAL A 12 -15.95 -1.06 -3.62
C VAL A 12 -15.20 -0.54 -4.86
N ARG A 13 -15.38 -1.17 -6.03
CA ARG A 13 -14.58 -0.88 -7.22
C ARG A 13 -15.19 0.19 -8.14
N GLU A 14 -16.47 0.53 -8.00
CA GLU A 14 -17.08 1.51 -8.91
C GLU A 14 -16.60 2.95 -8.63
N ASN A 15 -15.67 3.43 -9.48
CA ASN A 15 -15.32 4.84 -9.73
C ASN A 15 -14.85 5.68 -8.53
N ASN A 16 -14.22 5.07 -7.52
CA ASN A 16 -13.62 5.83 -6.43
C ASN A 16 -12.14 5.49 -6.23
N TYR A 17 -11.31 6.41 -6.68
CA TYR A 17 -9.84 6.36 -6.60
C TYR A 17 -9.32 6.29 -5.17
N GLU A 18 -10.13 6.63 -4.16
CA GLU A 18 -9.75 6.58 -2.75
C GLU A 18 -9.83 5.18 -2.13
N ASN A 19 -10.40 4.20 -2.85
CA ASN A 19 -10.74 2.90 -2.26
C ASN A 19 -9.60 1.87 -2.34
N VAL A 20 -8.69 1.97 -3.30
CA VAL A 20 -7.64 0.97 -3.52
C VAL A 20 -6.31 1.47 -2.96
N TRP A 21 -5.71 0.67 -2.09
CA TRP A 21 -4.43 0.94 -1.45
C TRP A 21 -3.51 -0.27 -1.62
N ASN A 22 -2.21 -0.05 -1.51
CA ASN A 22 -1.19 -1.08 -1.56
C ASN A 22 -0.31 -0.99 -0.33
N PHE A 23 -0.22 -2.09 0.42
CA PHE A 23 0.79 -2.26 1.44
C PHE A 23 2.06 -2.84 0.81
N VAL A 24 3.21 -2.27 1.13
CA VAL A 24 4.53 -2.80 0.75
C VAL A 24 5.44 -2.77 1.97
N ALA A 25 5.94 -3.94 2.36
CA ALA A 25 6.84 -4.11 3.48
C ALA A 25 8.23 -3.54 3.21
N ASP A 26 8.88 -3.06 4.27
CA ASP A 26 10.25 -2.58 4.25
C ASP A 26 11.23 -3.67 3.81
N SER A 27 11.02 -4.91 4.24
CA SER A 27 11.86 -6.04 3.84
C SER A 27 11.83 -6.29 2.33
N LEU A 28 10.66 -6.19 1.69
CA LEU A 28 10.55 -6.33 0.23
C LEU A 28 11.21 -5.16 -0.50
N MET A 29 10.99 -3.94 -0.01
CA MET A 29 11.65 -2.74 -0.56
C MET A 29 13.17 -2.83 -0.47
N ASP A 30 13.70 -3.37 0.63
CA ASP A 30 15.15 -3.55 0.83
C ASP A 30 15.73 -4.66 -0.05
N GLU A 31 15.04 -5.80 -0.13
CA GLU A 31 15.49 -6.94 -0.94
C GLU A 31 15.57 -6.59 -2.43
N LEU A 32 14.57 -5.85 -2.94
CA LEU A 32 14.43 -5.52 -4.36
C LEU A 32 14.81 -4.07 -4.68
N ALA A 33 15.58 -3.42 -3.80
CA ALA A 33 15.81 -1.97 -3.77
C ALA A 33 16.32 -1.37 -5.09
N ASP A 34 17.04 -2.16 -5.89
CA ASP A 34 17.66 -1.73 -7.15
C ASP A 34 17.23 -2.58 -8.36
N SER A 35 16.47 -3.66 -8.15
CA SER A 35 16.23 -4.67 -9.18
C SER A 35 14.84 -4.59 -9.82
N GLN A 36 13.88 -3.92 -9.18
CA GLN A 36 12.51 -3.77 -9.67
C GLN A 36 12.00 -2.35 -9.47
N ALA A 37 11.02 -1.96 -10.31
CA ALA A 37 10.30 -0.71 -10.13
C ALA A 37 9.33 -0.83 -8.95
N PHE A 38 9.15 0.25 -8.18
CA PHE A 38 8.40 0.23 -6.93
C PHE A 38 6.92 -0.15 -7.13
N PHE A 39 6.23 0.47 -8.09
CA PHE A 39 4.82 0.15 -8.35
C PHE A 39 4.64 -1.26 -8.92
N GLY A 40 5.66 -1.76 -9.62
CA GLY A 40 5.73 -3.11 -10.17
C GLY A 40 6.25 -4.20 -9.23
N LEU A 41 6.53 -3.90 -7.94
CA LEU A 41 7.02 -4.91 -7.00
C LEU A 41 6.09 -6.13 -6.97
N GLU A 42 6.68 -7.32 -6.96
CA GLU A 42 5.93 -8.57 -6.95
C GLU A 42 5.10 -8.77 -5.67
N TYR A 43 3.96 -9.45 -5.83
CA TYR A 43 3.11 -9.83 -4.69
C TYR A 43 3.69 -11.06 -3.98
N ARG A 44 4.00 -10.89 -2.69
CA ARG A 44 4.45 -11.98 -1.81
C ARG A 44 3.65 -11.94 -0.51
N PRO A 45 3.11 -13.08 -0.04
CA PRO A 45 2.27 -13.11 1.16
C PRO A 45 2.93 -12.43 2.37
N GLY A 46 2.24 -11.43 2.93
CA GLY A 46 2.70 -10.64 4.08
C GLY A 46 3.72 -9.54 3.76
N GLU A 47 4.23 -9.48 2.53
CA GLU A 47 5.20 -8.47 2.10
C GLU A 47 4.58 -7.43 1.16
N LYS A 48 3.63 -7.82 0.31
CA LYS A 48 2.82 -6.89 -0.49
C LYS A 48 1.38 -7.36 -0.57
N SER A 49 0.45 -6.43 -0.37
CA SER A 49 -0.98 -6.72 -0.43
C SER A 49 -1.74 -5.53 -1.03
N GLU A 50 -2.69 -5.83 -1.90
CA GLU A 50 -3.71 -4.87 -2.30
C GLU A 50 -4.78 -4.81 -1.20
N VAL A 51 -5.24 -3.62 -0.86
CA VAL A 51 -6.11 -3.34 0.27
C VAL A 51 -7.25 -2.46 -0.22
N TRP A 52 -8.45 -3.03 -0.32
CA TRP A 52 -9.63 -2.27 -0.66
C TRP A 52 -10.31 -1.77 0.61
N HIS A 53 -10.56 -0.47 0.65
CA HIS A 53 -11.24 0.21 1.74
C HIS A 53 -12.69 0.49 1.36
N CYS A 54 -13.62 -0.08 2.12
CA CYS A 54 -15.04 0.24 1.98
C CYS A 54 -15.37 1.50 2.79
N GLN A 55 -15.65 2.61 2.11
CA GLN A 55 -15.96 3.88 2.77
C GLN A 55 -17.28 3.86 3.58
N GLU A 56 -18.23 2.98 3.22
CA GLU A 56 -19.52 2.92 3.93
C GLU A 56 -19.42 2.32 5.33
N CYS A 57 -18.64 1.25 5.49
CA CYS A 57 -18.57 0.50 6.75
C CYS A 57 -17.14 0.40 7.32
N ASP A 58 -16.19 1.08 6.70
CA ASP A 58 -14.79 1.16 7.12
C ASP A 58 -14.09 -0.21 7.20
N ARG A 59 -14.58 -1.19 6.42
CA ARG A 59 -14.00 -2.53 6.31
C ARG A 59 -12.85 -2.53 5.31
N LEU A 60 -11.80 -3.28 5.62
CA LEU A 60 -10.74 -3.59 4.66
C LEU A 60 -10.92 -4.99 4.08
N ILE A 61 -10.66 -5.11 2.79
CA ILE A 61 -10.65 -6.35 2.02
C ILE A 61 -9.23 -6.48 1.46
N LEU A 62 -8.50 -7.53 1.84
CA LEU A 62 -7.09 -7.68 1.48
C LEU A 62 -6.88 -8.79 0.46
N PHE A 63 -5.95 -8.56 -0.46
CA PHE A 63 -5.54 -9.49 -1.51
C PHE A 63 -4.01 -9.60 -1.48
N ASP A 64 -3.48 -10.76 -1.06
CA ASP A 64 -2.04 -10.99 -1.01
C ASP A 64 -1.44 -11.43 -2.36
N ASP A 65 -2.30 -11.55 -3.38
CA ASP A 65 -1.98 -12.08 -4.71
C ASP A 65 -2.21 -11.08 -5.83
N GLY A 66 -2.39 -9.80 -5.50
CA GLY A 66 -2.65 -8.75 -6.49
C GLY A 66 -4.08 -8.75 -7.03
N GLY A 67 -5.04 -8.84 -6.12
CA GLY A 67 -6.46 -8.64 -6.45
C GLY A 67 -7.17 -9.88 -7.01
N ILE A 68 -6.57 -11.07 -6.92
CA ILE A 68 -7.17 -12.31 -7.48
C ILE A 68 -8.16 -12.91 -6.48
N TYR A 69 -7.74 -13.11 -5.23
CA TYR A 69 -8.58 -13.71 -4.19
C TYR A 69 -8.60 -12.87 -2.92
N VAL A 70 -9.80 -12.71 -2.34
CA VAL A 70 -9.93 -12.12 -1.01
C VAL A 70 -9.26 -13.05 0.01
N THR A 71 -8.20 -12.57 0.63
CA THR A 71 -7.45 -13.31 1.64
C THR A 71 -7.93 -13.01 3.05
N ARG A 72 -8.36 -11.76 3.31
CA ARG A 72 -8.80 -11.31 4.64
C ARG A 72 -9.88 -10.23 4.56
N TYR A 73 -10.82 -10.29 5.48
CA TYR A 73 -11.69 -9.18 5.86
C TYR A 73 -11.29 -8.65 7.24
N MET A 74 -11.09 -7.34 7.34
CA MET A 74 -10.75 -6.67 8.61
C MET A 74 -11.74 -5.55 8.94
N ARG A 75 -12.18 -5.50 10.19
CA ARG A 75 -13.06 -4.44 10.70
C ARG A 75 -12.24 -3.44 11.52
N ARG A 76 -12.64 -2.17 11.48
CA ARG A 76 -12.01 -1.13 12.30
C ARG A 76 -12.16 -1.46 13.78
N ALA A 77 -11.06 -1.37 14.52
CA ALA A 77 -11.07 -1.51 15.97
C ALA A 77 -10.99 -0.14 16.64
N SER A 78 -11.87 0.11 17.61
CA SER A 78 -11.89 1.33 18.42
C SER A 78 -10.94 1.21 19.62
N GLY A 79 -9.77 1.84 19.52
CA GLY A 79 -8.80 1.92 20.61
C GLY A 79 -8.07 0.60 20.92
N GLY A 80 -7.05 0.69 21.78
CA GLY A 80 -6.14 -0.41 22.10
C GLY A 80 -4.89 -0.44 21.22
N LYS A 81 -3.89 -1.24 21.63
CA LYS A 81 -2.75 -1.58 20.77
C LYS A 81 -3.16 -2.79 19.92
N PRO A 82 -2.92 -2.78 18.61
CA PRO A 82 -3.19 -3.95 17.78
C PRO A 82 -2.39 -5.14 18.33
N PRO A 83 -2.89 -6.38 18.15
CA PRO A 83 -2.06 -7.55 18.36
C PRO A 83 -0.94 -7.52 17.31
N VAL A 84 0.22 -7.00 17.71
CA VAL A 84 1.45 -7.08 16.92
C VAL A 84 1.99 -8.50 17.09
N GLY A 85 1.72 -9.33 16.09
CA GLY A 85 2.25 -10.69 16.02
C GLY A 85 3.74 -10.68 15.62
N PRO A 86 4.49 -11.77 15.90
CA PRO A 86 5.86 -11.92 15.42
C PRO A 86 5.97 -11.95 13.87
N ASP A 87 4.84 -12.10 13.18
CA ASP A 87 4.69 -12.06 11.73
C ASP A 87 4.38 -10.66 11.18
N ALA A 88 4.28 -9.64 12.04
CA ALA A 88 4.01 -8.28 11.61
C ALA A 88 5.17 -7.70 10.80
N ARG A 89 4.83 -7.11 9.65
CA ARG A 89 5.76 -6.41 8.77
C ARG A 89 5.45 -4.93 8.77
N ARG A 90 6.49 -4.12 8.94
CA ARG A 90 6.42 -2.68 8.77
C ARG A 90 6.69 -2.32 7.32
N GLY A 91 6.14 -1.20 6.90
CA GLY A 91 6.33 -0.67 5.56
C GLY A 91 5.47 0.56 5.33
N VAL A 92 5.02 0.70 4.10
CA VAL A 92 4.17 1.79 3.64
C VAL A 92 2.83 1.26 3.16
N LEU A 93 1.77 2.04 3.37
CA LEU A 93 0.47 1.85 2.73
C LEU A 93 0.20 3.09 1.87
N TYR A 94 0.08 2.95 0.56
CA TYR A 94 -0.18 4.07 -0.36
C TYR A 94 -1.45 3.83 -1.18
N ASN A 95 -2.17 4.89 -1.54
CA ASN A 95 -3.32 4.80 -2.42
C ASN A 95 -2.87 4.54 -3.85
N ASP A 96 -3.48 3.60 -4.56
CA ASP A 96 -2.98 3.15 -5.87
C ASP A 96 -2.89 4.27 -6.91
N GLU A 97 -3.97 5.03 -7.11
CA GLU A 97 -4.04 6.08 -8.14
C GLU A 97 -3.58 7.44 -7.63
N LEU A 98 -4.11 7.92 -6.49
CA LEU A 98 -3.85 9.28 -6.03
C LEU A 98 -2.38 9.49 -5.64
N PHE A 99 -1.73 8.48 -5.05
CA PHE A 99 -0.30 8.56 -4.77
C PHE A 99 0.50 8.47 -6.06
N PHE A 100 0.15 7.56 -6.97
CA PHE A 100 0.83 7.44 -8.27
C PHE A 100 0.81 8.76 -9.06
N ASP A 101 -0.38 9.38 -9.21
CA ASP A 101 -0.55 10.65 -9.92
C ASP A 101 0.30 11.79 -9.32
N GLU A 102 0.47 11.79 -7.99
CA GLU A 102 1.27 12.77 -7.30
C GLU A 102 2.77 12.57 -7.56
N ILE A 103 3.24 11.32 -7.54
CA ILE A 103 4.62 10.95 -7.85
C ILE A 103 4.94 11.21 -9.32
N ASP A 104 4.06 10.81 -10.24
CA ASP A 104 4.23 11.05 -11.68
C ASP A 104 4.37 12.55 -11.97
N ARG A 105 3.47 13.37 -11.41
CA ARG A 105 3.54 14.83 -11.56
C ARG A 105 4.87 15.40 -11.05
N TYR A 106 5.28 15.00 -9.86
CA TYR A 106 6.53 15.48 -9.25
C TYR A 106 7.77 15.09 -10.08
N LEU A 107 7.85 13.83 -10.51
CA LEU A 107 9.00 13.36 -11.30
C LEU A 107 8.98 13.94 -12.71
N SER A 108 7.83 14.05 -13.35
CA SER A 108 7.65 14.75 -14.63
C SER A 108 8.16 16.18 -14.59
N GLU A 109 7.90 16.92 -13.50
CA GLU A 109 8.44 18.26 -13.31
C GLU A 109 9.96 18.28 -13.11
N LYS A 110 10.52 17.35 -12.34
CA LYS A 110 11.98 17.20 -12.19
C LYS A 110 12.66 16.88 -13.51
N THR A 111 12.08 15.99 -14.32
CA THR A 111 12.58 15.63 -15.64
C THR A 111 12.59 16.84 -16.57
N LYS A 112 11.51 17.65 -16.58
CA LYS A 112 11.45 18.90 -17.36
C LYS A 112 12.53 19.91 -16.94
N ARG A 113 12.95 19.91 -15.66
CA ARG A 113 14.04 20.75 -15.16
C ARG A 113 15.43 20.13 -15.35
N GLY A 114 15.53 18.89 -15.84
CA GLY A 114 16.79 18.16 -15.96
C GLY A 114 17.38 17.70 -14.63
N GLU A 115 16.57 17.63 -13.57
CA GLU A 115 16.98 17.24 -12.21
C GLU A 115 16.87 15.73 -11.97
N ALA A 116 16.12 15.04 -12.82
CA ALA A 116 15.93 13.58 -12.78
C ALA A 116 15.82 13.04 -14.21
N PRO A 117 16.18 11.76 -14.43
CA PRO A 117 15.82 11.07 -15.67
C PRO A 117 14.31 10.82 -15.71
N ASP A 118 13.82 10.55 -16.92
CA ASP A 118 12.51 9.95 -17.11
C ASP A 118 12.57 8.50 -16.60
N TYR A 119 11.81 8.15 -15.56
CA TYR A 119 11.87 6.82 -14.95
C TYR A 119 10.79 5.90 -15.51
N GLU A 120 11.07 4.61 -15.56
CA GLU A 120 10.06 3.57 -15.78
C GLU A 120 9.44 3.14 -14.44
N PHE A 121 8.12 3.21 -14.33
CA PHE A 121 7.40 3.08 -13.06
C PHE A 121 7.00 1.64 -12.72
N PHE A 122 6.88 0.77 -13.72
CA PHE A 122 6.24 -0.53 -13.55
C PHE A 122 7.12 -1.71 -13.94
N ASP A 123 7.73 -1.70 -15.12
CA ASP A 123 8.42 -2.91 -15.62
C ASP A 123 9.59 -2.58 -16.54
N ALA A 124 10.74 -3.20 -16.27
CA ALA A 124 11.94 -3.12 -17.10
C ALA A 124 11.70 -3.46 -18.58
N LYS A 125 10.70 -4.29 -18.88
CA LYS A 125 10.30 -4.62 -20.25
C LYS A 125 9.81 -3.40 -21.03
N TYR A 126 9.19 -2.43 -20.36
CA TYR A 126 8.65 -1.21 -20.98
C TYR A 126 9.55 0.01 -20.82
N ALA A 127 10.69 -0.17 -20.15
CA ALA A 127 11.57 0.95 -19.81
C ALA A 127 12.17 1.67 -21.03
N GLU A 128 12.24 1.04 -22.20
CA GLU A 128 12.82 1.66 -23.42
C GLU A 128 14.22 2.29 -23.22
N GLY A 129 14.99 1.77 -22.26
CA GLY A 129 16.32 2.27 -21.88
C GLY A 129 16.34 3.28 -20.73
N ASN A 130 15.17 3.71 -20.25
CA ASN A 130 15.02 4.54 -19.06
C ASN A 130 15.36 3.76 -17.77
N PRO A 131 15.91 4.43 -16.75
CA PRO A 131 16.11 3.81 -15.44
C PRO A 131 14.78 3.51 -14.75
N LEU A 132 14.73 2.46 -13.94
CA LEU A 132 13.55 2.14 -13.13
C LEU A 132 13.37 3.13 -11.97
N LEU A 133 12.12 3.46 -11.63
CA LEU A 133 11.76 4.09 -10.37
C LEU A 133 11.80 3.04 -9.25
N THR A 134 12.98 2.75 -8.73
CA THR A 134 13.17 1.67 -7.76
C THR A 134 12.76 2.07 -6.33
N SER A 135 12.61 1.10 -5.43
CA SER A 135 12.34 1.36 -4.01
C SER A 135 13.40 2.24 -3.35
N ARG A 136 14.68 2.12 -3.77
CA ARG A 136 15.75 3.02 -3.29
C ARG A 136 15.46 4.48 -3.65
N ILE A 137 14.99 4.73 -4.87
CA ILE A 137 14.66 6.07 -5.33
C ILE A 137 13.42 6.58 -4.60
N MET A 138 12.37 5.76 -4.49
CA MET A 138 11.16 6.11 -3.76
C MET A 138 11.44 6.44 -2.29
N ARG A 139 12.29 5.68 -1.60
CA ARG A 139 12.71 6.03 -0.25
C ARG A 139 13.45 7.36 -0.20
N ARG A 140 14.44 7.56 -1.07
CA ARG A 140 15.24 8.80 -1.12
C ARG A 140 14.41 10.03 -1.46
N GLU A 141 13.45 9.92 -2.37
CA GLU A 141 12.69 11.05 -2.88
C GLU A 141 11.41 11.30 -2.08
N VAL A 142 10.80 10.25 -1.53
CA VAL A 142 9.45 10.28 -0.97
C VAL A 142 9.45 9.90 0.50
N PHE A 143 9.70 8.62 0.82
CA PHE A 143 9.34 8.07 2.15
C PHE A 143 10.28 8.49 3.27
N ASP A 144 11.58 8.65 2.97
CA ASP A 144 12.61 9.01 3.95
C ASP A 144 13.16 10.43 3.73
N ASN A 145 12.53 11.21 2.84
CA ASN A 145 12.90 12.58 2.57
C ASN A 145 12.09 13.55 3.45
N PRO A 146 12.69 14.19 4.46
CA PRO A 146 11.98 15.12 5.34
C PRO A 146 11.53 16.41 4.63
N SER A 147 12.09 16.71 3.45
CA SER A 147 11.69 17.86 2.63
C SER A 147 10.50 17.56 1.72
N SER A 148 10.08 16.30 1.63
CA SER A 148 8.99 15.85 0.79
C SER A 148 7.69 15.84 1.58
N SER A 149 6.60 16.23 0.93
CA SER A 149 5.27 16.28 1.54
C SER A 149 4.25 15.66 0.58
N PHE A 150 4.35 14.35 0.38
CA PHE A 150 3.42 13.61 -0.46
C PHE A 150 2.20 13.17 0.35
N GLY A 151 1.01 13.40 -0.21
CA GLY A 151 -0.24 12.90 0.34
C GLY A 151 -0.45 11.40 0.08
N ASN A 152 -1.57 10.86 0.55
CA ASN A 152 -2.09 9.55 0.11
C ASN A 152 -1.18 8.34 0.39
N TRP A 153 -0.31 8.44 1.38
CA TRP A 153 0.41 7.30 1.94
C TRP A 153 0.60 7.43 3.45
N TYR A 154 0.81 6.29 4.11
CA TYR A 154 1.03 6.17 5.55
C TYR A 154 2.18 5.21 5.83
N ARG A 155 2.81 5.37 6.99
CA ARG A 155 3.55 4.26 7.59
C ARG A 155 2.54 3.21 8.04
N ALA A 156 2.84 1.94 7.82
CA ALA A 156 1.90 0.86 8.11
C ALA A 156 2.59 -0.35 8.72
N GLU A 157 1.83 -1.09 9.51
CA GLU A 157 2.22 -2.39 10.03
C GLU A 157 1.10 -3.40 9.70
N LEU A 158 1.43 -4.42 8.92
CA LEU A 158 0.52 -5.48 8.48
C LEU A 158 0.95 -6.82 9.08
N SER A 159 0.00 -7.56 9.62
CA SER A 159 0.16 -8.95 10.07
C SER A 159 -0.96 -9.81 9.49
N LYS A 160 -0.93 -11.12 9.78
CA LYS A 160 -2.07 -11.99 9.44
C LYS A 160 -3.37 -11.59 10.12
N THR A 161 -3.30 -10.86 11.25
CA THR A 161 -4.46 -10.56 12.09
C THR A 161 -4.85 -9.08 12.13
N SER A 162 -4.01 -8.18 11.61
CA SER A 162 -4.25 -6.74 11.72
C SER A 162 -3.56 -5.93 10.63
N LEU A 163 -4.12 -4.76 10.33
CA LEU A 163 -3.44 -3.65 9.67
C LEU A 163 -3.55 -2.41 10.56
N ALA A 164 -2.44 -1.74 10.80
CA ALA A 164 -2.40 -0.44 11.47
C ALA A 164 -1.69 0.58 10.61
N ILE A 165 -2.18 1.83 10.61
CA ILE A 165 -1.55 2.96 9.91
C ILE A 165 -1.11 4.01 10.92
N PHE A 166 -0.03 4.70 10.58
CA PHE A 166 0.67 5.66 11.39
C PHE A 166 0.95 6.92 10.58
N ASP A 167 1.19 8.02 11.28
CA ASP A 167 1.66 9.25 10.64
C ASP A 167 2.98 8.99 9.90
N GLN A 168 3.20 9.69 8.79
CA GLN A 168 4.41 9.55 7.98
C GLN A 168 5.69 9.85 8.80
N ASN A 169 5.58 10.71 9.82
CA ASN A 169 6.68 11.09 10.71
C ASN A 169 6.81 10.18 11.94
N ASP A 170 5.87 9.26 12.20
CA ASP A 170 5.95 8.32 13.32
C ASP A 170 6.82 7.10 12.95
N VAL A 171 8.13 7.34 12.82
CA VAL A 171 9.14 6.30 12.54
C VAL A 171 9.23 5.25 13.65
N ALA A 172 8.73 5.55 14.84
CA ALA A 172 8.73 4.64 15.98
C ALA A 172 7.53 3.68 15.95
N TYR A 173 6.52 3.93 15.11
CA TYR A 173 5.24 3.21 15.08
C TYR A 173 4.59 3.20 16.47
N ALA A 174 4.64 4.35 17.16
CA ALA A 174 4.25 4.45 18.56
C ALA A 174 2.73 4.61 18.73
N CYS A 175 2.09 5.38 17.84
CA CYS A 175 0.71 5.83 17.99
C CYS A 175 -0.08 5.60 16.68
N PRO A 176 -0.77 4.45 16.52
CA PRO A 176 -1.54 4.20 15.31
C PRO A 176 -2.69 5.20 15.17
N LEU A 177 -2.83 5.79 13.98
CA LEU A 177 -3.95 6.67 13.63
C LEU A 177 -5.25 5.88 13.52
N LYS A 178 -5.18 4.71 12.87
CA LYS A 178 -6.27 3.75 12.71
C LYS A 178 -5.72 2.34 12.72
N GLN A 179 -6.58 1.39 13.09
CA GLN A 179 -6.28 -0.03 13.06
C GLN A 179 -7.52 -0.84 12.67
N TRP A 180 -7.26 -1.94 11.99
CA TRP A 180 -8.25 -2.93 11.60
C TRP A 180 -7.77 -4.31 12.04
N LEU A 181 -8.71 -5.12 12.52
CA LEU A 181 -8.47 -6.48 12.98
C LEU A 181 -9.26 -7.44 12.10
N VAL A 182 -8.66 -8.60 11.81
CA VAL A 182 -9.36 -9.69 11.14
C VAL A 182 -10.63 -10.03 11.91
N SER A 183 -11.75 -10.12 11.19
CA SER A 183 -13.04 -10.47 11.75
C SER A 183 -13.30 -11.97 11.51
N PRO A 184 -13.27 -12.84 12.53
CA PRO A 184 -13.55 -14.27 12.35
C PRO A 184 -14.93 -14.53 11.73
N GLU A 185 -15.91 -13.67 12.05
CA GLU A 185 -17.26 -13.71 11.50
C GLU A 185 -17.26 -13.44 9.98
N ASP A 186 -16.54 -12.40 9.54
CA ASP A 186 -16.45 -12.07 8.11
C ASP A 186 -15.62 -13.12 7.36
N MET A 187 -14.57 -13.65 7.99
CA MET A 187 -13.74 -14.71 7.43
C MET A 187 -14.52 -16.00 7.20
N ALA A 188 -15.52 -16.31 8.03
CA ALA A 188 -16.40 -17.46 7.81
C ALA A 188 -17.25 -17.35 6.53
N LYS A 189 -17.32 -16.16 5.89
CA LYS A 189 -17.99 -15.95 4.60
C LYS A 189 -17.12 -16.28 3.39
N LEU A 190 -15.82 -16.52 3.59
CA LEU A 190 -14.87 -16.93 2.53
C LEU A 190 -14.78 -18.45 2.36
N ALA A 191 -15.35 -19.22 3.29
CA ALA A 191 -15.29 -20.68 3.34
C ALA A 191 -16.31 -21.37 2.42
#